data_AF-A0A9N9H233-F1
#
_entry.id   AF-A0A9N9H233-F1
#
_cell.length_a   1.000
_cell.length_b   1.000
_cell.length_c   1.000
_cell.angle_alpha   90.00
_cell.angle_beta   90.00
_cell.angle_gamma   90.00
#
_symmetry.space_group_name_H-M   'P 1'
#
loop_
_entity.id
_entity.type
_entity.pdbx_description
1 polymer ?
#
loop_
_entity_poly.entity_id
_entity_poly.type
_entity_poly.pdbx_seq_one_letter_code
_entity_poly.pdbx_strand_id
1 'polypeptide(L)'
;SNDELIDLEKHTYQQVYYWVAKLSKHQFVTDTKNQLKSSKNFLEQCTQVDGGYKVIYYLETDFVRALGFTTPFLQLIERSNIIELIVNSTFKTNQECFELFTAIVNNGRYGVLLAYLYLDMFVPLEDLLDNQSDNRIQNHEGVLCEFFLALWHENVFPTFALVDKDIGQINATEAAWDERMIVQICLWHVEHAVERKM
;
A
#
# COMPACT_ATOMS: atom_id res chain seq x y z
N SER A 1 -23.97 -14.14 23.40
CA SER A 1 -23.46 -12.79 23.14
C SER A 1 -22.01 -12.76 23.62
N ASN A 2 -21.10 -12.19 22.84
CA ASN A 2 -19.66 -12.18 23.17
C ASN A 2 -19.27 -11.11 24.21
N ASP A 3 -20.23 -10.32 24.68
CA ASP A 3 -19.98 -9.18 25.57
C ASP A 3 -19.60 -9.56 27.02
N GLU A 4 -19.71 -10.83 27.41
CA GLU A 4 -19.35 -11.30 28.76
C GLU A 4 -17.87 -11.71 28.93
N LEU A 5 -17.08 -11.75 27.86
CA LEU A 5 -15.70 -12.27 27.91
C LEU A 5 -14.64 -11.21 28.25
N ILE A 6 -14.98 -9.92 28.18
CA ILE A 6 -14.00 -8.82 28.31
C ILE A 6 -14.43 -7.88 29.44
N ASP A 7 -13.88 -8.11 30.62
CA ASP A 7 -14.01 -7.22 31.78
C ASP A 7 -12.87 -6.19 31.77
N LEU A 8 -13.18 -4.92 31.50
CA LEU A 8 -12.22 -3.82 31.38
C LEU A 8 -11.57 -3.43 32.72
N GLU A 9 -12.12 -3.85 33.87
CA GLU A 9 -11.51 -3.63 35.18
C GLU A 9 -10.52 -4.74 35.54
N LYS A 10 -10.60 -5.90 34.87
CA LYS A 10 -9.75 -7.08 35.13
C LYS A 10 -8.74 -7.37 34.03
N HIS A 11 -9.02 -6.97 32.79
CA HIS A 11 -8.18 -7.27 31.63
C HIS A 11 -7.38 -6.04 31.20
N THR A 12 -6.09 -6.24 30.96
CA THR A 12 -5.25 -5.20 30.36
C THR A 12 -5.63 -4.98 28.90
N TYR A 13 -5.33 -3.80 28.37
CA TYR A 13 -5.50 -3.49 26.95
C TYR A 13 -4.92 -4.57 26.02
N GLN A 14 -3.77 -5.15 26.37
CA GLN A 14 -3.14 -6.21 25.59
C GLN A 14 -3.97 -7.51 25.57
N GLN A 15 -4.57 -7.88 26.71
CA GLN A 15 -5.44 -9.06 26.80
C GLN A 15 -6.74 -8.85 26.03
N VAL A 16 -7.34 -7.66 26.14
CA VAL A 16 -8.51 -7.25 25.35
C VAL A 16 -8.18 -7.37 23.86
N TYR A 17 -7.09 -6.74 23.42
CA TYR A 17 -6.64 -6.79 22.01
C TYR A 17 -6.42 -8.22 21.52
N TYR A 18 -5.74 -9.06 22.30
CA TYR A 18 -5.50 -10.46 21.96
C TYR A 18 -6.81 -11.23 21.74
N TRP A 19 -7.77 -11.12 22.67
CA TRP A 19 -9.04 -11.83 22.56
C TRP A 19 -9.90 -11.30 21.43
N VAL A 20 -9.96 -9.98 21.23
CA VAL A 20 -10.64 -9.38 20.09
C VAL A 20 -10.04 -9.89 18.78
N ALA A 21 -8.71 -9.84 18.62
CA ALA A 21 -8.03 -10.34 17.43
C ALA A 21 -8.26 -11.85 17.20
N LYS A 22 -8.24 -12.66 18.26
CA LYS A 22 -8.44 -14.11 18.17
C LYS A 22 -9.88 -14.46 17.82
N LEU A 23 -10.85 -13.79 18.43
CA LEU A 23 -12.28 -14.02 18.20
C LEU A 23 -12.71 -13.50 16.83
N SER A 24 -12.19 -12.35 16.38
CA SER A 24 -12.51 -11.78 15.06
C SER A 24 -11.78 -12.46 13.90
N LYS A 25 -10.79 -13.33 14.16
CA LYS A 25 -9.97 -13.96 13.12
C LYS A 25 -10.77 -14.64 12.01
N HIS A 26 -11.88 -15.29 12.35
CA HIS A 26 -12.75 -15.96 11.37
C HIS A 26 -13.44 -15.00 10.38
N GLN A 27 -13.48 -13.70 10.68
CA GLN A 27 -14.09 -12.68 9.82
C GLN A 27 -13.18 -12.26 8.66
N PHE A 28 -11.86 -12.35 8.85
CA PHE A 28 -10.87 -11.86 7.87
C PHE A 28 -9.86 -12.90 7.40
N VAL A 29 -9.70 -14.04 8.09
CA VAL A 29 -8.82 -15.13 7.63
C VAL A 29 -9.62 -16.17 6.85
N THR A 30 -9.62 -16.03 5.53
CA THR A 30 -10.27 -17.00 4.63
C THR A 30 -9.30 -18.07 4.10
N ASP A 31 -8.01 -17.78 4.12
CA ASP A 31 -6.94 -18.68 3.71
C ASP A 31 -5.84 -18.69 4.79
N THR A 32 -5.61 -19.87 5.38
CA THR A 32 -4.65 -20.03 6.49
C THR A 32 -3.19 -20.06 6.03
N LYS A 33 -2.93 -20.25 4.74
CA LYS A 33 -1.58 -20.33 4.14
C LYS A 33 -1.21 -19.06 3.40
N ASN A 34 -2.20 -18.28 2.98
CA ASN A 34 -2.00 -17.09 2.17
C ASN A 34 -2.69 -15.87 2.78
N GLN A 35 -1.91 -15.06 3.51
CA GLN A 35 -2.40 -13.85 4.14
C GLN A 35 -2.84 -12.80 3.10
N LEU A 36 -2.12 -12.68 1.97
CA LEU A 36 -2.46 -11.73 0.93
C LEU A 36 -3.81 -12.06 0.27
N LYS A 37 -4.06 -13.36 0.02
CA LYS A 37 -5.35 -13.83 -0.48
C LYS A 37 -6.48 -13.58 0.50
N SER A 38 -6.23 -13.80 1.79
CA SER A 38 -7.19 -13.46 2.84
C SER A 38 -7.55 -11.97 2.84
N SER A 39 -6.54 -11.10 2.76
CA SER A 39 -6.74 -9.64 2.67
C SER A 39 -7.55 -9.23 1.44
N LYS A 40 -7.24 -9.80 0.26
CA LYS A 40 -8.01 -9.57 -0.96
C LYS A 40 -9.47 -9.99 -0.79
N ASN A 41 -9.70 -11.21 -0.33
CA ASN A 41 -11.07 -11.72 -0.14
C ASN A 41 -11.85 -10.89 0.88
N PHE A 42 -11.20 -10.39 1.93
CA PHE A 42 -11.81 -9.49 2.90
C PHE A 42 -12.23 -8.16 2.27
N LEU A 43 -11.34 -7.52 1.49
CA LEU A 43 -11.63 -6.27 0.77
C LEU A 43 -12.72 -6.40 -0.29
N GLU A 44 -12.91 -7.59 -0.86
CA GLU A 44 -13.95 -7.89 -1.84
C GLU A 44 -15.30 -8.28 -1.23
N GLN A 45 -15.41 -8.36 0.11
CA GLN A 45 -16.71 -8.55 0.77
C GLN A 45 -17.62 -7.35 0.48
N CYS A 46 -18.92 -7.60 0.26
CA CYS A 46 -19.91 -6.55 0.00
C CYS A 46 -19.85 -5.42 1.04
N THR A 47 -19.67 -5.75 2.32
CA THR A 47 -19.56 -4.75 3.40
C THR A 47 -18.37 -3.80 3.24
N GLN A 48 -17.23 -4.27 2.72
CA GLN A 48 -16.05 -3.42 2.48
C GLN A 48 -16.21 -2.61 1.20
N VAL A 49 -16.75 -3.22 0.15
CA VAL A 49 -17.03 -2.54 -1.13
C VAL A 49 -18.06 -1.43 -0.93
N ASP A 50 -19.18 -1.71 -0.25
CA ASP A 50 -20.19 -0.72 0.12
C ASP A 50 -19.63 0.33 1.08
N GLY A 51 -18.63 -0.05 1.88
CA GLY A 51 -17.85 0.85 2.73
C GLY A 51 -16.93 1.79 1.96
N GLY A 52 -16.72 1.57 0.66
CA GLY A 52 -15.91 2.42 -0.23
C GLY A 52 -14.49 1.92 -0.49
N TYR A 53 -14.13 0.73 -0.01
CA TYR A 53 -12.85 0.10 -0.37
C TYR A 53 -12.93 -0.52 -1.76
N LYS A 54 -11.81 -0.49 -2.51
CA LYS A 54 -11.74 -1.12 -3.83
C LYS A 54 -10.36 -1.66 -4.10
N VAL A 55 -10.26 -2.96 -4.41
CA VAL A 55 -9.03 -3.55 -4.94
C VAL A 55 -8.82 -3.00 -6.35
N ILE A 56 -7.67 -2.37 -6.58
CA ILE A 56 -7.30 -1.76 -7.86
C ILE A 56 -6.11 -2.45 -8.53
N TYR A 57 -5.36 -3.25 -7.77
CA TYR A 57 -4.23 -4.00 -8.28
C TYR A 57 -4.04 -5.29 -7.47
N TYR A 58 -3.79 -6.41 -8.15
CA TYR A 58 -3.46 -7.67 -7.51
C TYR A 58 -2.58 -8.51 -8.43
N LEU A 59 -1.43 -8.91 -7.91
CA LEU A 59 -0.46 -9.74 -8.61
C LEU A 59 0.02 -10.82 -7.65
N GLU A 60 -0.04 -12.07 -8.08
CA GLU A 60 0.52 -13.18 -7.32
C GLU A 60 1.17 -14.15 -8.30
N THR A 61 2.50 -14.17 -8.28
CA THR A 61 3.36 -15.05 -9.07
C THR A 61 4.37 -15.71 -8.14
N ASP A 62 5.20 -16.61 -8.67
CA ASP A 62 6.26 -17.24 -7.89
C ASP A 62 7.32 -16.24 -7.37
N PHE A 63 7.39 -15.04 -7.97
CA PHE A 63 8.41 -14.02 -7.69
C PHE A 63 7.86 -12.75 -7.06
N VAL A 64 6.56 -12.48 -7.20
CA VAL A 64 5.95 -11.22 -6.78
C VAL A 64 4.59 -11.47 -6.18
N ARG A 65 4.37 -10.91 -4.99
CA ARG A 65 3.07 -10.83 -4.34
C ARG A 65 2.74 -9.38 -4.07
N ALA A 66 1.64 -8.89 -4.65
CA ALA A 66 1.22 -7.52 -4.49
C ALA A 66 -0.30 -7.37 -4.41
N LEU A 67 -0.76 -6.45 -3.56
CA LEU A 67 -2.18 -6.11 -3.40
C LEU A 67 -2.30 -4.60 -3.19
N GLY A 68 -2.81 -3.91 -4.21
CA GLY A 68 -3.13 -2.48 -4.20
C GLY A 68 -4.62 -2.24 -4.06
N PHE A 69 -5.02 -1.36 -3.16
CA PHE A 69 -6.43 -1.00 -2.95
C PHE A 69 -6.59 0.44 -2.50
N THR A 70 -7.74 1.03 -2.84
CA THR A 70 -8.12 2.37 -2.42
C THR A 70 -8.98 2.32 -1.16
N THR A 71 -8.98 3.43 -0.43
CA THR A 71 -9.78 3.63 0.78
C THR A 71 -11.08 4.38 0.46
N PRO A 72 -12.05 4.40 1.38
CA PRO A 72 -13.29 5.15 1.22
C PRO A 72 -13.07 6.66 0.98
N PHE A 73 -11.94 7.20 1.43
CA PHE A 73 -11.60 8.62 1.25
C PHE A 73 -11.50 9.01 -0.22
N LEU A 74 -11.17 8.07 -1.09
CA LEU A 74 -11.18 8.31 -2.52
C LEU A 74 -12.57 8.76 -3.00
N GLN A 75 -13.67 8.32 -2.41
CA GLN A 75 -15.01 8.79 -2.80
C GLN A 75 -15.40 10.13 -2.14
N LEU A 76 -14.71 10.51 -1.06
CA LEU A 76 -15.01 11.69 -0.25
C LEU A 76 -14.25 12.94 -0.70
N ILE A 77 -13.19 12.78 -1.48
CA ILE A 77 -12.36 13.88 -1.99
C ILE A 77 -12.76 14.21 -3.42
N GLU A 78 -13.06 15.48 -3.67
CA GLU A 78 -13.22 16.00 -5.02
C GLU A 78 -11.91 15.85 -5.80
N ARG A 79 -11.98 15.22 -6.97
CA ARG A 79 -10.81 14.88 -7.79
C ARG A 79 -9.97 16.10 -8.16
N SER A 80 -10.60 17.24 -8.40
CA SER A 80 -9.95 18.52 -8.68
C SER A 80 -9.11 19.07 -7.52
N ASN A 81 -9.32 18.59 -6.30
CA ASN A 81 -8.59 19.03 -5.11
C ASN A 81 -7.34 18.20 -4.84
N ILE A 82 -7.10 17.14 -5.64
CA ILE A 82 -5.89 16.34 -5.57
C ILE A 82 -4.78 17.11 -6.31
N ILE A 83 -4.04 17.94 -5.57
CA ILE A 83 -2.94 18.73 -6.12
C ILE A 83 -1.60 18.02 -5.90
N GLU A 84 -1.42 17.43 -4.73
CA GLU A 84 -0.17 16.81 -4.29
C GLU A 84 -0.43 15.37 -3.84
N LEU A 85 0.35 14.45 -4.38
CA LEU A 85 0.42 13.05 -3.99
C LEU A 85 1.74 12.79 -3.27
N ILE A 86 1.69 12.20 -2.09
CA ILE A 86 2.84 11.80 -1.30
C ILE A 86 2.86 10.28 -1.30
N VAL A 87 3.98 9.71 -1.79
CA VAL A 87 4.24 8.29 -1.72
C VAL A 87 5.22 8.04 -0.59
N ASN A 88 4.86 7.14 0.32
CA ASN A 88 5.75 6.71 1.39
C ASN A 88 5.68 5.20 1.55
N SER A 89 6.81 4.58 1.90
CA SER A 89 6.89 3.15 2.16
C SER A 89 7.47 2.84 3.54
N THR A 90 7.15 1.65 4.04
CA THR A 90 7.76 1.10 5.24
C THR A 90 7.84 -0.42 5.13
N PHE A 91 8.89 -1.00 5.70
CA PHE A 91 9.18 -2.44 5.60
C PHE A 91 8.84 -3.18 6.90
N LYS A 92 8.60 -4.50 6.79
CA LYS A 92 8.35 -5.40 7.93
C LYS A 92 7.14 -5.00 8.77
N THR A 93 6.05 -4.62 8.10
CA THR A 93 4.82 -4.15 8.76
C THR A 93 3.89 -5.28 9.22
N ASN A 94 4.11 -6.51 8.75
CA ASN A 94 3.29 -7.67 9.08
C ASN A 94 4.14 -8.95 9.25
N GLN A 95 3.48 -10.07 9.57
CA GLN A 95 4.14 -11.36 9.81
C GLN A 95 4.83 -11.93 8.58
N GLU A 96 4.34 -11.59 7.39
CA GLU A 96 4.90 -11.98 6.09
C GLU A 96 5.93 -10.98 5.57
N CYS A 97 6.27 -9.96 6.36
CA CYS A 97 7.28 -8.94 6.06
C CYS A 97 7.06 -8.11 4.78
N PHE A 98 5.81 -7.96 4.32
CA PHE A 98 5.50 -7.09 3.19
C PHE A 98 6.03 -5.66 3.41
N GLU A 99 6.55 -5.08 2.33
CA GLU A 99 6.66 -3.63 2.21
C GLU A 99 5.25 -3.05 2.03
N LEU A 100 4.96 -1.99 2.76
CA LEU A 100 3.71 -1.28 2.69
C LEU A 100 3.95 0.11 2.11
N PHE A 101 3.41 0.33 0.92
CA PHE A 101 3.34 1.64 0.30
C PHE A 101 2.02 2.32 0.62
N THR A 102 2.06 3.64 0.71
CA THR A 102 0.92 4.51 0.96
C THR A 102 0.89 5.62 -0.07
N ALA A 103 -0.29 5.89 -0.59
CA ALA A 103 -0.60 7.04 -1.44
C ALA A 103 -1.43 8.02 -0.60
N ILE A 104 -0.82 9.14 -0.21
CA ILE A 104 -1.42 10.15 0.65
C ILE A 104 -1.61 11.42 -0.17
N VAL A 105 -2.76 12.09 -0.06
CA VAL A 105 -2.97 13.40 -0.68
C VAL A 105 -3.15 14.48 0.36
N ASN A 106 -2.72 15.69 0.04
CA ASN A 106 -3.00 16.86 0.85
C ASN A 106 -4.41 17.38 0.54
N ASN A 107 -5.30 17.34 1.54
CA ASN A 107 -6.64 17.92 1.43
C ASN A 107 -6.78 19.05 2.45
N GLY A 108 -6.57 20.29 2.02
CA GLY A 108 -6.88 21.46 2.85
C GLY A 108 -6.17 21.47 4.22
N ARG A 109 -4.88 21.12 4.26
CA ARG A 109 -3.95 21.14 5.42
C ARG A 109 -3.81 19.83 6.21
N TYR A 110 -4.45 18.75 5.80
CA TYR A 110 -4.23 17.42 6.38
C TYR A 110 -4.00 16.37 5.30
N GLY A 111 -3.20 15.36 5.64
CA GLY A 111 -2.96 14.21 4.78
C GLY A 111 -4.15 13.25 4.84
N VAL A 112 -4.61 12.82 3.67
CA VAL A 112 -5.65 11.81 3.52
C VAL A 112 -5.11 10.62 2.75
N LEU A 113 -5.31 9.44 3.31
CA LEU A 113 -4.75 8.22 2.78
C LEU A 113 -5.68 7.63 1.71
N LEU A 114 -5.31 7.78 0.45
CA LEU A 114 -6.13 7.35 -0.68
C LEU A 114 -6.00 5.86 -0.97
N ALA A 115 -4.79 5.32 -0.86
CA ALA A 115 -4.54 3.94 -1.22
C ALA A 115 -3.34 3.35 -0.49
N TYR A 116 -3.33 2.02 -0.48
CA TYR A 116 -2.24 1.19 0.01
C TYR A 116 -1.81 0.21 -1.06
N LEU A 117 -0.54 -0.19 -1.00
CA LEU A 117 -0.01 -1.32 -1.74
C LEU A 117 0.83 -2.18 -0.79
N TYR A 118 0.42 -3.43 -0.59
CA TYR A 118 1.29 -4.47 -0.04
C TYR A 118 2.16 -5.00 -1.17
N LEU A 119 3.47 -5.08 -0.96
CA LEU A 119 4.44 -5.59 -1.91
C LEU A 119 5.42 -6.53 -1.22
N ASP A 120 5.62 -7.70 -1.81
CA ASP A 120 6.66 -8.65 -1.43
C ASP A 120 7.27 -9.23 -2.71
N MET A 121 8.60 -9.14 -2.79
CA MET A 121 9.39 -9.53 -3.95
C MET A 121 10.30 -10.69 -3.54
N PHE A 122 10.12 -11.84 -4.18
CA PHE A 122 11.04 -12.96 -4.13
C PHE A 122 11.94 -12.90 -5.36
N VAL A 123 13.20 -12.55 -5.15
CA VAL A 123 14.20 -12.64 -6.20
C VAL A 123 15.05 -13.90 -5.93
N PRO A 124 14.88 -14.99 -6.70
CA PRO A 124 15.80 -16.11 -6.64
C PRO A 124 17.19 -15.63 -7.05
N LEU A 125 18.22 -16.11 -6.34
CA LEU A 125 19.61 -15.69 -6.56
C LEU A 125 20.09 -15.94 -8.00
N GLU A 126 19.45 -16.88 -8.69
CA GLU A 126 19.75 -17.31 -10.06
C GLU A 126 19.25 -16.32 -11.12
N ASP A 127 18.12 -15.64 -10.88
CA ASP A 127 17.51 -14.68 -11.81
C ASP A 127 18.12 -13.26 -11.69
N LEU A 128 18.86 -12.97 -10.62
CA LEU A 128 19.71 -11.77 -10.52
C LEU A 128 20.83 -11.73 -11.57
N LEU A 129 21.16 -12.89 -12.15
CA LEU A 129 22.25 -13.05 -13.10
C LEU A 129 21.79 -12.96 -14.56
N ASP A 130 20.51 -13.14 -14.85
CA ASP A 130 19.97 -13.19 -16.22
C ASP A 130 19.05 -11.99 -16.52
N ASN A 131 19.69 -10.83 -16.78
CA ASN A 131 19.04 -9.54 -17.09
C ASN A 131 18.32 -9.50 -18.46
N GLN A 132 17.69 -10.58 -18.93
CA GLN A 132 17.26 -10.70 -20.34
C GLN A 132 15.81 -11.15 -20.59
N SER A 133 14.92 -11.19 -19.60
CA SER A 133 13.49 -11.35 -19.91
C SER A 133 12.75 -10.01 -19.84
N ASP A 134 12.02 -9.70 -20.90
CA ASP A 134 11.22 -8.48 -21.17
C ASP A 134 9.99 -8.34 -20.22
N ASN A 135 10.08 -8.92 -19.02
CA ASN A 135 9.02 -8.95 -18.03
C ASN A 135 9.10 -7.72 -17.13
N ARG A 136 8.61 -6.59 -17.62
CA ARG A 136 8.53 -5.32 -16.87
C ARG A 136 7.89 -5.46 -15.47
N ILE A 137 7.04 -6.47 -15.24
CA ILE A 137 6.29 -6.70 -14.00
C ILE A 137 7.08 -7.55 -12.97
N GLN A 138 8.32 -7.96 -13.27
CA GLN A 138 9.14 -8.79 -12.36
C GLN A 138 10.08 -8.00 -11.44
N ASN A 139 10.08 -6.67 -11.51
CA ASN A 139 10.90 -5.84 -10.64
C ASN A 139 10.03 -4.86 -9.82
N HIS A 140 10.63 -4.33 -8.76
CA HIS A 140 9.97 -3.44 -7.80
C HIS A 140 9.38 -2.18 -8.45
N GLU A 141 10.16 -1.56 -9.36
CA GLU A 141 9.73 -0.40 -10.17
C GLU A 141 8.48 -0.70 -11.01
N GLY A 142 8.44 -1.84 -11.69
CA GLY A 142 7.32 -2.22 -12.55
C GLY A 142 6.03 -2.43 -11.78
N VAL A 143 6.12 -3.05 -10.60
CA VAL A 143 4.95 -3.23 -9.73
C VAL A 143 4.42 -1.90 -9.22
N LEU A 144 5.31 -0.97 -8.86
CA LEU A 144 4.92 0.38 -8.48
C LEU A 144 4.26 1.13 -9.64
N CYS A 145 4.81 1.01 -10.85
CA CYS A 145 4.27 1.64 -12.05
C CYS A 145 2.83 1.16 -12.32
N GLU A 146 2.57 -0.16 -12.27
CA GLU A 146 1.23 -0.72 -12.45
C GLU A 146 0.25 -0.28 -11.35
N PHE A 147 0.70 -0.20 -10.09
CA PHE A 147 -0.13 0.32 -9.01
C PHE A 147 -0.47 1.81 -9.20
N PHE A 148 0.49 2.60 -9.65
CA PHE A 148 0.31 4.02 -9.95
C PHE A 148 -0.61 4.25 -11.16
N LEU A 149 -0.46 3.45 -12.22
CA LEU A 149 -1.39 3.41 -13.34
C LEU A 149 -2.81 3.03 -12.89
N ALA A 150 -2.95 2.10 -11.95
CA ALA A 150 -4.24 1.78 -11.37
C ALA A 150 -4.86 2.99 -10.63
N LEU A 151 -4.07 3.78 -9.91
CA LEU A 151 -4.55 5.04 -9.31
C LEU A 151 -4.94 6.09 -10.37
N TRP A 152 -4.16 6.18 -11.45
CA TRP A 152 -4.49 7.02 -12.59
C TRP A 152 -5.85 6.65 -13.19
N HIS A 153 -6.13 5.36 -13.34
CA HIS A 153 -7.45 4.86 -13.78
C HIS A 153 -8.59 5.15 -12.79
N GLU A 154 -8.28 5.38 -11.52
CA GLU A 154 -9.25 5.89 -10.52
C GLU A 154 -9.43 7.42 -10.56
N ASN A 155 -8.89 8.08 -11.58
CA ASN A 155 -8.89 9.53 -11.79
C ASN A 155 -8.05 10.34 -10.78
N VAL A 156 -7.02 9.73 -10.22
CA VAL A 156 -6.06 10.43 -9.35
C VAL A 156 -5.05 11.16 -10.24
N PHE A 157 -5.22 12.47 -10.42
CA PHE A 157 -4.40 13.30 -11.30
C PHE A 157 -3.72 14.47 -10.54
N PRO A 158 -2.76 14.17 -9.65
CA PRO A 158 -2.00 15.19 -8.94
C PRO A 158 -1.13 16.02 -9.90
N THR A 159 -0.84 17.26 -9.52
CA THR A 159 0.15 18.12 -10.20
C THR A 159 1.57 17.81 -9.71
N PHE A 160 1.72 17.48 -8.43
CA PHE A 160 3.00 17.19 -7.80
C PHE A 160 2.99 15.79 -7.16
N ALA A 161 4.10 15.08 -7.27
CA ALA A 161 4.37 13.88 -6.47
C ALA A 161 5.60 14.10 -5.58
N LEU A 162 5.44 13.85 -4.29
CA LEU A 162 6.52 13.78 -3.31
C LEU A 162 6.86 12.31 -3.06
N VAL A 163 8.04 11.88 -3.51
CA VAL A 163 8.51 10.48 -3.42
C VAL A 163 9.77 10.38 -2.57
N ASP A 164 10.11 9.17 -2.12
CA ASP A 164 11.43 8.93 -1.51
C ASP A 164 12.55 9.12 -2.57
N LYS A 165 13.80 9.26 -2.12
CA LYS A 165 15.01 9.32 -2.97
C LYS A 165 15.38 7.94 -3.56
N ASP A 166 14.38 7.12 -3.87
CA ASP A 166 14.52 5.82 -4.50
C ASP A 166 14.27 5.94 -6.00
N ILE A 167 15.23 5.49 -6.81
CA ILE A 167 15.17 5.64 -8.28
C ILE A 167 14.01 4.84 -8.86
N GLY A 168 13.71 3.65 -8.30
CA GLY A 168 12.59 2.83 -8.76
C GLY A 168 11.25 3.54 -8.52
N GLN A 169 11.06 4.14 -7.35
CA GLN A 169 9.87 4.97 -7.08
C GLN A 169 9.77 6.17 -8.01
N ILE A 170 10.87 6.89 -8.26
CA ILE A 170 10.90 8.06 -9.16
C ILE A 170 10.50 7.63 -10.58
N ASN A 171 11.16 6.62 -11.14
CA ASN A 171 10.89 6.14 -12.49
C ASN A 171 9.46 5.62 -12.66
N ALA A 172 8.97 4.83 -11.68
CA ALA A 172 7.59 4.33 -11.70
C ALA A 172 6.56 5.47 -11.68
N THR A 173 6.84 6.50 -10.88
CA THR A 173 6.00 7.69 -10.74
C THR A 173 5.97 8.50 -12.04
N GLU A 174 7.13 8.74 -12.65
CA GLU A 174 7.24 9.41 -13.96
C GLU A 174 6.55 8.60 -15.06
N ALA A 175 6.74 7.28 -15.09
CA ALA A 175 6.15 6.42 -16.11
C ALA A 175 4.61 6.37 -16.03
N ALA A 176 4.03 6.40 -14.82
CA ALA A 176 2.59 6.27 -14.64
C ALA A 176 1.80 7.55 -14.94
N TRP A 177 2.37 8.72 -14.64
CA TRP A 177 1.70 10.03 -14.87
C TRP A 177 2.31 10.86 -16.01
N ASP A 178 3.39 10.38 -16.62
CA ASP A 178 4.08 11.01 -17.76
C ASP A 178 4.45 12.48 -17.47
N GLU A 179 4.59 13.32 -18.50
CA GLU A 179 4.88 14.76 -18.38
C GLU A 179 3.80 15.59 -17.64
N ARG A 180 2.71 14.97 -17.16
CA ARG A 180 1.59 15.70 -16.52
C ARG A 180 1.85 16.03 -15.05
N MET A 181 2.82 15.38 -14.44
CA MET A 181 3.09 15.47 -13.02
C MET A 181 4.56 15.82 -12.77
N ILE A 182 4.79 16.73 -11.82
CA ILE A 182 6.13 17.13 -11.41
C ILE A 182 6.56 16.26 -10.23
N VAL A 183 7.60 15.46 -10.42
CA VAL A 183 8.18 14.64 -9.35
C VAL A 183 9.15 15.47 -8.53
N GLN A 184 9.00 15.40 -7.21
CA GLN A 184 9.83 16.06 -6.21
C GLN A 184 10.30 15.03 -5.18
N ILE A 185 11.54 15.17 -4.73
CA ILE A 185 12.06 14.33 -3.65
C ILE A 185 11.55 14.89 -2.32
N CYS A 186 11.02 14.03 -1.46
CA CYS A 186 10.60 14.37 -0.11
C CYS A 186 11.79 14.89 0.71
N LEU A 187 11.70 16.15 1.16
CA LEU A 187 12.76 16.82 1.91
C LEU A 187 13.14 16.04 3.19
N TRP A 188 12.13 15.52 3.91
CA TRP A 188 12.38 14.73 5.12
C TRP A 188 13.27 13.51 4.84
N HIS A 189 13.02 12.79 3.74
CA HIS A 189 13.86 11.64 3.36
C HIS A 189 15.29 12.06 3.01
N VAL A 190 15.48 13.23 2.40
CA VAL A 190 16.80 13.78 2.09
C VAL A 190 17.54 14.16 3.37
N GLU A 191 16.92 14.96 4.23
CA GLU A 191 17.50 15.41 5.50
C GLU A 191 17.90 14.21 6.36
N HIS A 192 16.97 13.27 6.53
CA HIS A 192 17.20 12.10 7.36
C HIS A 192 18.27 11.15 6.79
N ALA A 193 18.41 11.09 5.46
CA ALA A 193 19.50 10.34 4.83
C ALA A 193 20.88 11.01 5.00
N VAL A 194 20.93 12.34 5.04
CA VAL A 194 22.16 13.09 5.32
C VAL A 194 22.56 12.92 6.79
N GLU A 195 21.62 13.04 7.71
CA GLU A 195 21.85 12.86 9.15
C GLU A 195 22.41 11.48 9.49
N ARG A 196 21.93 10.41 8.85
CA ARG A 196 22.43 9.04 9.07
C ARG A 196 23.84 8.78 8.55
N LYS A 197 24.40 9.66 7.71
CA LYS A 197 25.76 9.54 7.18
C LYS A 197 26.79 10.31 8.03
N MET A 198 26.35 11.11 9.00
CA MET A 198 27.19 11.79 9.99
C MET A 198 27.23 10.99 11.28
#